data_AF-A0A968QTJ6-F1
#
_entry.id   AF-A0A968QTJ6-F1
#
_cell.length_a   1.000
_cell.length_b   1.000
_cell.length_c   1.000
_cell.angle_alpha   90.00
_cell.angle_beta   90.00
_cell.angle_gamma   90.00
#
_symmetry.space_group_name_H-M   'P 1'
#
loop_
_entity.id
_entity.type
_entity.pdbx_description
1 polymer ?
#
loop_
_entity_poly.entity_id
_entity_poly.type
_entity_poly.pdbx_seq_one_letter_code
_entity_poly.pdbx_strand_id
1 'polypeptide(L)' 'MAINDNGNVAGVSFTSIDPHAFFYENDVMTDIGTLGGWGSSANAINSSNQVVGGSGTLSGISHAFLGKTV' A
#
# COMPACT_ATOMS: atom_id res chain seq x y z
N MET A 1 -1.11 -1.57 9.46
CA MET A 1 -0.17 -0.43 9.42
C MET A 1 1.19 -0.94 9.84
N ALA A 2 2.24 -0.51 9.16
CA ALA A 2 3.63 -0.87 9.42
C ALA A 2 4.52 0.39 9.30
N ILE A 3 5.63 0.41 10.02
CA ILE A 3 6.62 1.50 10.02
C ILE A 3 8.02 0.90 9.93
N ASN A 4 8.92 1.51 9.15
CA ASN A 4 10.33 1.09 9.05
C ASN A 4 11.25 1.97 9.91
N ASP A 5 12.54 1.61 9.98
CA ASP A 5 13.55 2.31 10.78
C ASP A 5 13.79 3.78 10.37
N ASN A 6 13.39 4.16 9.16
CA ASN A 6 13.47 5.54 8.69
C ASN A 6 12.26 6.38 9.12
N GLY A 7 11.27 5.78 9.79
CA GLY A 7 10.02 6.42 10.18
C GLY A 7 8.96 6.43 9.06
N ASN A 8 9.21 5.78 7.92
CA ASN A 8 8.26 5.72 6.82
C ASN A 8 7.16 4.72 7.12
N VAL A 9 5.92 5.08 6.76
CA VAL A 9 4.73 4.34 7.15
C VAL A 9 4.05 3.76 5.91
N ALA A 10 3.61 2.51 6.02
CA ALA A 10 2.71 1.90 5.05
C ALA A 10 1.43 1.43 5.75
N GLY A 11 0.28 1.59 5.09
CA GLY A 11 -0.99 1.22 5.68
C GLY A 11 -2.14 1.17 4.71
N VAL A 12 -3.34 1.33 5.25
CA VAL A 12 -4.59 1.39 4.50
C VAL A 12 -5.18 2.78 4.70
N SER A 13 -5.51 3.46 3.61
CA SER A 13 -6.26 4.71 3.57
C SER A 13 -7.67 4.43 3.06
N PHE A 14 -8.64 5.20 3.51
CA PHE A 14 -10.02 5.10 3.05
C PHE A 14 -10.33 6.35 2.24
N THR A 15 -10.34 6.25 0.91
CA THR A 15 -10.46 7.41 0.01
C THR A 15 -11.91 7.80 -0.28
N SER A 16 -12.89 6.90 -0.10
CA SER A 16 -14.33 7.17 0.14
C SER A 16 -15.20 5.91 -0.02
N ILE A 17 -14.76 4.93 -0.82
CA ILE A 17 -15.49 3.67 -1.06
C ILE A 17 -14.56 2.46 -0.94
N ASP A 18 -13.38 2.51 -1.56
CA ASP A 18 -12.45 1.39 -1.56
C ASP A 18 -11.18 1.70 -0.74
N PRO A 19 -10.74 0.78 0.14
CA PRO A 19 -9.50 0.96 0.89
C PRO A 19 -8.30 0.83 -0.05
N HIS A 20 -7.35 1.75 0.03
CA HIS A 20 -6.11 1.67 -0.73
C HIS A 20 -4.90 1.53 0.18
N ALA A 21 -3.92 0.76 -0.27
CA ALA A 21 -2.60 0.76 0.32
C ALA A 21 -1.97 2.14 0.12
N PHE A 22 -1.41 2.72 1.17
CA PHE A 22 -0.65 3.96 1.09
C PHE A 22 0.78 3.77 1.58
N PHE A 23 1.66 4.66 1.12
CA PHE A 23 2.99 4.90 1.65
C PHE A 23 3.08 6.35 2.11
N TYR A 24 3.76 6.62 3.22
CA TYR A 24 3.97 7.95 3.75
C TYR A 24 5.44 8.16 4.10
N GLU A 25 6.02 9.23 3.54
CA GLU A 25 7.41 9.64 3.71
C GLU A 25 7.48 11.16 3.56
N ASN A 26 8.26 11.82 4.42
CA ASN A 26 8.52 13.26 4.36
C ASN A 26 7.24 14.10 4.22
N ASP A 27 6.23 13.83 5.06
CA ASP A 27 4.93 14.51 5.05
C ASP A 27 4.07 14.31 3.79
N VAL A 28 4.46 13.41 2.89
CA VAL A 28 3.73 13.10 1.66
C VAL A 28 3.10 11.71 1.77
N MET A 29 1.78 11.64 1.59
CA MET A 29 1.06 10.37 1.42
C MET A 29 0.93 10.04 -0.07
N THR A 30 1.51 8.92 -0.46
CA THR A 30 1.42 8.35 -1.81
C THR A 30 0.44 7.20 -1.80
N ASP A 31 -0.56 7.28 -2.67
CA ASP A 31 -1.47 6.17 -2.96
C ASP A 31 -0.74 5.09 -3.78
N ILE A 32 -0.72 3.85 -3.29
CA ILE A 32 -0.14 2.71 -4.03
C ILE A 32 -1.18 2.15 -5.01
N GLY A 33 -2.46 2.39 -4.75
CA GLY A 33 -3.56 1.97 -5.62
C GLY A 33 -3.83 0.47 -5.58
N THR A 34 -4.59 -0.01 -6.56
CA THR A 34 -5.02 -1.41 -6.67
C THR A 34 -4.47 -2.05 -7.95
N LEU A 35 -4.61 -3.37 -8.09
CA LEU A 35 -4.34 -4.09 -9.35
C LEU A 35 -5.56 -4.08 -10.29
N GLY A 36 -6.42 -3.07 -10.15
CA GLY A 36 -7.66 -2.88 -10.92
C GLY A 36 -8.93 -3.40 -10.24
N GLY A 37 -8.85 -3.82 -8.96
CA GLY A 37 -9.99 -4.27 -8.16
C GLY A 37 -10.37 -3.33 -7.00
N TRP A 38 -11.26 -3.83 -6.14
CA TRP A 38 -11.98 -3.12 -5.05
C TRP A 38 -11.15 -2.77 -3.80
N GLY A 39 -9.85 -2.57 -3.98
CA GLY A 39 -8.99 -2.08 -2.90
C GLY A 39 -7.68 -2.85 -2.74
N SER A 40 -6.85 -2.34 -1.83
CA SER A 40 -5.56 -2.91 -1.48
C SER A 40 -5.20 -2.58 -0.03
N SER A 41 -4.25 -3.33 0.50
CA SER A 41 -3.72 -3.10 1.84
C SER A 41 -2.22 -3.36 1.91
N ALA A 42 -1.51 -2.49 2.61
CA ALA A 42 -0.11 -2.72 2.94
C ALA A 42 0.01 -3.52 4.25
N ASN A 43 0.67 -4.67 4.19
CA ASN A 43 0.91 -5.54 5.33
C ASN A 43 2.28 -5.31 5.98
N ALA A 44 3.30 -4.96 5.20
CA ALA A 44 4.64 -4.69 5.71
C ALA A 44 5.44 -3.72 4.83
N ILE A 45 6.46 -3.11 5.44
CA ILE A 45 7.45 -2.25 4.80
C ILE A 45 8.85 -2.62 5.30
N ASN A 46 9.87 -2.54 4.45
CA ASN A 46 11.28 -2.68 4.86
C ASN A 46 12.05 -1.34 4.80
N SER A 47 13.31 -1.34 5.25
CA SER A 47 14.19 -0.17 5.27
C SER A 47 14.58 0.37 3.88
N SER A 48 14.30 -0.38 2.81
CA SER A 48 14.44 0.06 1.42
C SER A 48 13.14 0.62 0.84
N ASN A 49 12.19 1.01 1.70
CA ASN A 49 10.87 1.52 1.32
C ASN A 49 10.06 0.59 0.39
N GLN A 50 10.30 -0.72 0.47
CA GLN A 50 9.50 -1.69 -0.28
C GLN A 50 8.28 -2.07 0.55
N VAL A 51 7.11 -1.92 -0.04
CA VAL A 51 5.82 -2.24 0.60
C VAL A 51 5.27 -3.53 0.00
N VAL A 52 4.83 -4.44 0.86
CA VAL A 52 4.14 -5.66 0.44
C VAL A 52 2.73 -5.69 1.01
N GLY A 53 1.83 -6.34 0.28
CA GLY A 53 0.50 -6.66 0.79
C GLY A 53 -0.41 -7.27 -0.25
N GLY A 54 -1.72 -7.19 -0.01
CA GLY A 54 -2.75 -7.72 -0.89
C GLY A 54 -3.43 -6.62 -1.71
N SER A 55 -3.74 -6.90 -2.97
CA SER A 55 -4.41 -5.97 -3.86
C SER A 55 -5.42 -6.70 -4.75
N GLY A 56 -6.63 -6.15 -4.85
CA GLY A 56 -7.68 -6.67 -5.71
C GLY A 56 -7.32 -6.48 -7.18
N THR A 57 -7.54 -7.52 -7.98
CA THR A 57 -7.44 -7.50 -9.44
C THR A 57 -8.80 -7.21 -10.07
N LEU A 58 -8.79 -6.92 -11.38
CA LEU A 58 -10.01 -6.75 -12.17
C LEU A 58 -10.93 -7.98 -12.18
N SER A 59 -10.38 -9.19 -11.97
CA SER A 59 -11.17 -10.42 -11.87
C SER A 59 -11.82 -10.65 -10.50
N GLY A 60 -11.67 -9.69 -9.57
CA GLY A 60 -12.24 -9.77 -8.22
C GLY A 60 -11.44 -10.65 -7.26
N ILE A 61 -10.21 -11.03 -7.62
CA ILE A 61 -9.33 -11.89 -6.80
C ILE A 61 -8.27 -11.01 -6.14
N SER A 62 -7.87 -11.32 -4.90
CA SER A 62 -6.74 -10.64 -4.26
C SER A 62 -5.42 -11.31 -4.65
N HIS A 63 -4.45 -10.51 -5.11
CA HIS A 63 -3.08 -10.95 -5.38
C HIS A 63 -2.10 -10.25 -4.43
N ALA A 64 -1.04 -10.95 -4.07
CA ALA A 64 0.09 -10.32 -3.39
C ALA A 64 0.79 -9.34 -4.35
N PHE A 65 1.24 -8.20 -3.83
CA PHE A 65 2.03 -7.23 -4.59
C PHE A 65 3.32 -6.87 -3.84
N LEU A 66 4.30 -6.41 -4.63
CA LEU A 66 5.49 -5.71 -4.16
C LEU A 66 5.50 -4.32 -4.80
N GLY A 67 5.27 -3.29 -4.00
CA GLY A 67 5.32 -1.89 -4.39
C GLY A 67 6.70 -1.32 -4.12
N LYS A 68 7.28 -0.66 -5.12
CA LYS A 68 8.46 0.18 -4.94
C LYS A 68 8.02 1.63 -5.01
N THR A 69 8.29 2.39 -3.97
CA THR A 69 8.13 3.84 -3.98
C THR A 69 9.42 4.43 -4.56
N VAL A 70 9.27 5.42 -5.45
CA VAL A 70 10.39 6.12 -6.12
C VAL A 70 11.01 7.18 -5.23
#